data_AF-A0AAD2HDK5-F1
#
_entry.id   AF-A0AAD2HDK5-F1
#
_cell.length_a   1.000
_cell.length_b   1.000
_cell.length_c   1.000
_cell.angle_alpha   90.00
_cell.angle_beta   90.00
_cell.angle_gamma   90.00
#
_symmetry.space_group_name_H-M   'P 1'
#
loop_
_entity.id
_entity.type
_entity.pdbx_description
1 polymer ?
#
loop_
_entity_poly.entity_id
_entity_poly.type
_entity_poly.pdbx_seq_one_letter_code
_entity_poly.pdbx_strand_id
1 'polypeptide(L)'
;AHYADGRLTEGKPGQSTEPKPCAGNDGTTIIIEDLFYNTPTRLAALRSTSEEYSRLLDVMTKYAVHNPAVSFLCKKAGSPSPDLSTPTSSDVRQSIRLL
;
A
#
# COMPACT_ATOMS: atom_id res chain seq x y z
N ALA A 1 -9.37 11.96 -11.41
CA ALA A 1 -9.65 12.76 -10.20
C ALA A 1 -8.64 12.38 -9.13
N HIS A 2 -8.23 13.32 -8.28
CA HIS A 2 -7.42 13.03 -7.10
C HIS A 2 -8.10 13.64 -5.87
N TYR A 3 -7.73 13.21 -4.67
CA TYR A 3 -8.23 13.84 -3.45
C TYR A 3 -7.30 14.98 -3.04
N ALA A 4 -7.84 16.19 -2.94
CA ALA A 4 -7.16 17.36 -2.40
C ALA A 4 -8.01 17.95 -1.26
N ASP A 5 -7.42 18.10 -0.08
CA ASP A 5 -8.07 18.66 1.13
C ASP A 5 -9.42 18.00 1.47
N GLY A 6 -9.49 16.67 1.34
CA GLY A 6 -10.69 15.88 1.63
C GLY A 6 -11.81 15.98 0.58
N ARG A 7 -11.55 16.63 -0.56
CA ARG A 7 -12.48 16.73 -1.68
C ARG A 7 -11.91 16.07 -2.92
N LEU A 8 -12.79 15.45 -3.70
CA LEU A 8 -12.42 14.88 -5.00
C LEU A 8 -12.31 16.01 -6.02
N THR A 9 -11.11 16.23 -6.55
CA THR A 9 -10.78 17.28 -7.52
C THR A 9 -10.42 16.69 -8.87
N GLU A 10 -10.50 17.51 -9.93
CA GLU A 10 -10.21 17.08 -11.29
C GLU A 10 -8.76 16.60 -11.44
N GLY A 11 -8.55 15.51 -12.17
CA GLY A 11 -7.19 15.01 -12.44
C GLY A 11 -6.40 15.88 -13.42
N LYS A 12 -7.13 16.60 -14.29
CA LYS A 12 -6.63 17.53 -15.30
C LYS A 12 -7.67 18.63 -15.48
N PRO A 13 -7.29 19.87 -15.85
CA PRO A 13 -8.24 20.95 -16.08
C PRO A 13 -9.32 20.55 -17.10
N GLY A 14 -10.60 20.67 -16.73
CA GLY A 14 -11.74 20.34 -17.58
C GLY A 14 -12.14 18.85 -17.58
N GLN A 15 -11.65 18.07 -16.61
CA GLN A 15 -11.95 16.65 -16.53
C GLN A 15 -12.85 16.35 -15.33
N SER A 16 -14.05 15.80 -15.59
CA SER A 16 -15.01 15.39 -14.55
C SER A 16 -14.35 14.60 -13.41
N THR A 17 -14.81 14.88 -12.20
CA THR A 17 -14.43 14.20 -10.96
C THR A 17 -15.10 12.84 -10.81
N GLU A 18 -16.10 12.53 -11.63
CA GLU A 18 -16.82 11.26 -11.56
C GLU A 18 -15.90 10.06 -11.87
N PRO A 19 -16.15 8.90 -11.21
CA PRO A 19 -15.44 7.67 -11.51
C PRO A 19 -15.55 7.32 -13.00
N LYS A 20 -14.41 6.96 -13.60
CA LYS A 20 -14.36 6.52 -14.99
C LYS A 20 -14.29 5.00 -15.03
N PRO A 21 -14.99 4.34 -15.96
CA PRO A 21 -14.80 2.92 -16.17
C PRO A 21 -13.34 2.66 -16.55
N CYS A 22 -12.73 1.69 -15.87
CA CYS A 22 -11.36 1.25 -16.11
C CYS A 22 -11.31 -0.28 -16.09
N ALA A 23 -10.31 -0.86 -16.75
CA ALA A 23 -10.08 -2.30 -16.68
C ALA A 23 -9.62 -2.69 -15.26
N GLY A 24 -10.17 -3.77 -14.73
CA GLY A 24 -9.84 -4.32 -13.42
C GLY A 24 -10.52 -5.67 -13.20
N ASN A 25 -9.89 -6.53 -12.41
CA ASN A 25 -10.52 -7.76 -11.91
C ASN A 25 -11.33 -7.44 -10.65
N ASP A 26 -12.16 -8.38 -10.22
CA ASP A 26 -12.90 -8.28 -8.95
C ASP A 26 -11.95 -8.01 -7.78
N GLY A 27 -12.19 -6.90 -7.08
CA GLY A 27 -11.35 -6.43 -6.00
C GLY A 27 -11.30 -4.91 -5.93
N THR A 28 -10.32 -4.40 -5.21
CA THR A 28 -10.10 -2.95 -5.08
C THR A 28 -8.61 -2.66 -5.05
N THR A 29 -8.17 -1.75 -5.91
CA THR A 29 -6.81 -1.25 -5.94
C THR A 29 -6.81 0.20 -5.45
N ILE A 30 -6.03 0.46 -4.41
CA ILE A 30 -5.84 1.82 -3.88
C ILE A 30 -4.42 2.24 -4.20
N ILE A 31 -4.27 3.40 -4.85
CA ILE A 31 -2.99 4.00 -5.21
C ILE A 31 -2.84 5.28 -4.41
N ILE A 32 -1.72 5.42 -3.69
CA ILE A 32 -1.39 6.59 -2.87
C ILE A 32 -0.10 7.17 -3.43
N GLU A 33 -0.17 8.41 -3.91
CA GLU A 33 0.94 9.17 -4.47
C GLU A 33 1.11 10.48 -3.68
N ASP A 34 2.33 11.01 -3.65
CA ASP A 34 2.68 12.29 -3.01
C ASP A 34 2.16 12.42 -1.56
N LEU A 35 2.42 11.41 -0.73
CA LEU A 35 2.02 11.42 0.67
C LEU A 35 2.60 12.65 1.41
N PHE A 36 1.71 13.40 2.07
CA PHE A 36 2.01 14.67 2.77
C PHE A 36 2.40 15.85 1.86
N TYR A 37 2.09 15.84 0.57
CA TYR A 37 2.36 16.98 -0.33
C TYR A 37 1.83 18.34 0.19
N ASN A 38 0.66 18.34 0.84
CA ASN A 38 0.02 19.55 1.38
C ASN A 38 0.41 19.85 2.84
N THR A 39 1.24 19.02 3.47
CA THR A 39 1.64 19.16 4.87
C THR A 39 3.17 19.10 5.02
N PRO A 40 3.90 20.18 4.70
CA PRO A 40 5.37 20.16 4.57
C PRO A 40 6.07 19.77 5.88
N THR A 41 5.54 20.17 7.03
CA THR A 41 6.09 19.77 8.34
C THR A 41 6.01 18.26 8.58
N ARG A 42 4.95 17.58 8.10
CA ARG A 42 4.83 16.12 8.20
C ARG A 42 5.75 15.42 7.20
N LEU A 43 5.84 15.95 5.98
CA LEU A 43 6.76 15.45 4.97
C LEU A 43 8.21 15.50 5.47
N ALA A 44 8.63 16.62 6.07
CA ALA A 44 9.96 16.80 6.63
C ALA A 44 10.25 15.91 7.86
N ALA A 45 9.20 15.43 8.54
CA ALA A 45 9.33 14.53 9.69
C ALA A 45 9.47 13.05 9.28
N LEU A 46 9.26 12.69 8.00
CA LEU A 46 9.52 11.34 7.50
C LEU A 46 11.00 11.00 7.66
N ARG A 47 11.26 9.75 8.04
CA ARG A 47 12.61 9.22 8.09
C ARG A 47 13.08 8.85 6.69
N SER A 48 14.26 8.24 6.61
CA SER A 48 14.76 7.73 5.34
C SER A 48 13.76 6.75 4.71
N THR A 49 13.69 6.71 3.38
CA THR A 49 12.82 5.79 2.64
C THR A 49 13.04 4.33 3.06
N SER A 50 14.27 3.96 3.40
CA SER A 50 14.59 2.61 3.87
C SER A 50 14.00 2.32 5.25
N GLU A 51 14.02 3.30 6.16
CA GLU A 51 13.45 3.14 7.50
C GLU A 51 11.93 3.05 7.45
N GLU A 52 11.28 3.93 6.68
CA GLU A 52 9.82 3.89 6.50
C GLU A 52 9.37 2.59 5.81
N TYR A 53 10.13 2.11 4.83
CA TYR A 53 9.85 0.81 4.20
C TYR A 53 9.98 -0.36 5.20
N SER A 54 11.00 -0.33 6.05
CA SER A 54 11.20 -1.36 7.08
C SER A 54 10.04 -1.38 8.09
N ARG A 55 9.52 -0.20 8.46
CA ARG A 55 8.34 -0.07 9.32
C ARG A 55 7.07 -0.59 8.63
N LEU A 56 6.90 -0.30 7.34
CA LEU A 56 5.80 -0.85 6.55
C LEU A 56 5.86 -2.38 6.51
N LEU A 57 7.04 -2.94 6.28
CA LEU A 57 7.26 -4.38 6.24
C LEU A 57 6.89 -5.03 7.59
N ASP A 58 7.32 -4.46 8.71
CA ASP A 58 6.95 -4.93 10.06
C ASP A 58 5.43 -4.94 10.29
N VAL A 59 4.72 -3.89 9.86
CA VAL A 59 3.25 -3.85 9.92
C VAL A 59 2.64 -4.96 9.08
N MET A 60 3.08 -5.11 7.83
CA MET A 60 2.58 -6.15 6.93
C MET A 60 2.81 -7.56 7.46
N THR A 61 4.00 -7.82 8.02
CA THR A 61 4.36 -9.10 8.65
C THR A 61 3.45 -9.42 9.83
N LYS A 62 3.15 -8.44 10.70
CA LYS A 62 2.22 -8.62 11.82
C LYS A 62 0.82 -8.99 11.35
N TYR A 63 0.31 -8.32 10.32
CA TYR A 63 -0.99 -8.65 9.73
C TYR A 63 -1.00 -10.04 9.09
N ALA A 64 0.08 -10.43 8.41
CA ALA A 64 0.22 -11.74 7.79
C ALA A 64 0.22 -12.88 8.82
N VAL A 65 0.91 -12.71 9.95
CA VAL A 65 0.87 -13.66 11.07
C VAL A 65 -0.53 -13.78 11.67
N HIS A 66 -1.22 -12.65 11.83
CA HIS A 66 -2.55 -12.63 12.45
C HIS A 66 -3.64 -13.22 11.53
N ASN A 67 -3.46 -13.15 10.21
CA ASN A 67 -4.43 -13.60 9.21
C ASN A 67 -3.82 -14.67 8.31
N PRO A 68 -3.49 -15.87 8.81
CA PRO A 68 -2.79 -16.90 8.02
C PRO A 68 -3.59 -17.33 6.79
N ALA A 69 -4.93 -17.28 6.89
CA ALA A 69 -5.87 -17.65 5.83
C ALA A 69 -5.94 -16.63 4.68
N VAL A 70 -5.10 -15.59 4.70
CA VAL A 70 -5.01 -14.56 3.66
C VAL A 70 -3.56 -14.49 3.19
N SER A 71 -3.35 -14.46 1.88
CA SER A 71 -2.02 -14.28 1.30
C SER A 71 -1.63 -12.80 1.28
N PHE A 72 -0.45 -12.46 1.80
CA PHE A 72 0.12 -11.12 1.73
C PHE A 72 1.35 -11.10 0.83
N LEU A 73 1.47 -10.04 0.02
CA LEU A 73 2.61 -9.76 -0.84
C LEU A 73 3.06 -8.32 -0.62
N CYS A 74 4.34 -8.10 -0.30
CA CYS A 74 4.96 -6.77 -0.30
C CYS A 74 6.22 -6.80 -1.16
N LYS A 75 6.34 -5.80 -2.05
CA LYS A 75 7.51 -5.62 -2.89
C LYS A 75 7.89 -4.15 -2.97
N LYS A 76 9.18 -3.88 -3.01
CA LYS A 76 9.71 -2.56 -3.32
C LYS A 76 9.57 -2.28 -4.83
N ALA A 77 9.20 -1.06 -5.19
CA ALA A 77 9.15 -0.65 -6.59
C ALA A 77 10.52 -0.84 -7.26
N GLY A 78 10.53 -1.48 -8.43
CA GLY A 78 11.75 -1.79 -9.19
C GLY A 78 12.50 -3.06 -8.72
N SER A 79 12.13 -3.67 -7.60
CA SER A 79 12.67 -4.97 -7.20
C SER A 79 11.96 -6.10 -7.96
N PRO A 80 12.70 -7.07 -8.54
CA PRO A 80 12.09 -8.21 -9.22
C PRO A 80 11.49 -9.22 -8.23
N SER A 81 12.01 -9.28 -7.00
CA SER A 81 11.55 -10.20 -5.95
C SER A 81 10.75 -9.48 -4.87
N PRO A 82 9.69 -10.11 -4.35
CA PRO A 82 9.00 -9.60 -3.17
C PRO A 82 9.86 -9.76 -1.92
N ASP A 83 9.72 -8.81 -0.98
CA ASP A 83 10.38 -8.88 0.33
C ASP A 83 9.52 -9.62 1.36
N LEU A 84 8.21 -9.72 1.11
CA LEU A 84 7.24 -10.49 1.89
C LEU A 84 6.33 -11.25 0.95
N SER A 85 6.21 -12.57 1.14
CA SER A 85 5.24 -13.40 0.43
C SER A 85 4.76 -14.50 1.36
N THR A 86 3.47 -14.47 1.71
CA THR A 86 2.84 -15.49 2.54
C THR A 86 1.77 -16.22 1.74
N PRO A 87 1.85 -17.56 1.62
CA PRO A 87 0.80 -18.33 1.00
C PRO A 87 -0.42 -18.39 1.93
N THR A 88 -1.59 -18.60 1.35
CA THR A 88 -2.80 -18.91 2.11
C THR A 88 -2.61 -20.20 2.89
N SER A 89 -2.57 -20.13 4.22
CA SER A 89 -2.49 -21.29 5.11
C SER A 89 -3.47 -21.15 6.27
N SER A 90 -3.86 -22.21 6.96
CA SER A 90 -4.69 -22.08 8.17
C SER A 90 -3.86 -22.02 9.46
N ASP A 91 -2.55 -22.21 9.38
CA ASP A 91 -1.67 -22.36 10.54
C ASP A 91 -0.75 -21.15 10.74
N VAL A 92 -0.99 -20.41 11.82
CA VAL A 92 -0.18 -19.28 12.26
C VAL A 92 1.29 -19.67 12.44
N ARG A 93 1.60 -20.88 12.94
CA ARG A 93 2.99 -21.32 13.13
C ARG A 93 3.71 -21.48 11.81
N GLN A 94 3.00 -21.94 10.77
CA GLN A 94 3.56 -22.03 9.44
C GLN A 94 3.80 -20.65 8.84
N SER A 95 2.87 -19.71 9.03
CA SER A 95 3.08 -18.30 8.62
C SER A 95 4.31 -17.70 9.29
N ILE A 96 4.47 -17.88 10.61
CA ILE A 96 5.66 -17.39 11.36
C ILE A 96 6.96 -18.01 10.83
N ARG A 97 6.95 -19.28 10.41
CA ARG A 97 8.16 -19.96 9.88
C ARG A 97 8.61 -19.45 8.52
N LEU A 98 7.71 -18.83 7.75
CA LEU A 98 7.99 -18.33 6.40
C LEU A 98 8.49 -16.88 6.39
N LEU A 99 8.49 -16.22 7.55
CA LEU A 99 8.80 -14.81 7.77
C LEU A 99 10.13 -14.66 8.51
#